data_AF-A0A6S6Y5B8-F1
#
_entry.id   AF-A0A6S6Y5B8-F1
#
_cell.length_a   1.000
_cell.length_b   1.000
_cell.length_c   1.000
_cell.angle_alpha   90.00
_cell.angle_beta   90.00
_cell.angle_gamma   90.00
#
_symmetry.space_group_name_H-M   'P 1'
#
loop_
_entity.id
_entity.type
_entity.pdbx_description
1 polymer ?
#
loop_
_entity_poly.entity_id
_entity_poly.type
_entity_poly.pdbx_seq_one_letter_code
_entity_poly.pdbx_strand_id
1 'polypeptide(L)'
;MRKFLALALLLATSLAAAEGITVLPKFPGRGGYAFDKPRILLQQRLFGLYHGVSLLAGACDRDEAVGAAYRRWRDAQGEAIAAARNDLGRYYFGRFAAEATDSQLAQALGLKQTLDATLGKPELGAACATLPEALAKPRYDLAGQFRLQVLLTRLSTAAGTEGRVAYCRRRLDGAAARSLDQALQQWQAEHLAGLTEARTAVEPRWREAGLDRPLEDWLQGVRKAVERSTLAKECAGLEAWLATPEAHPDQAFKALP
;
A
#
# COMPACT_ATOMS: atom_id res chain seq x y z
N MET A 1 55.03 53.38 28.67
CA MET A 1 54.23 53.26 27.43
C MET A 1 53.94 51.78 27.23
N ARG A 2 52.77 51.30 27.68
CA ARG A 2 51.58 50.99 26.86
C ARG A 2 51.81 49.90 25.78
N LYS A 3 51.29 48.69 26.08
CA LYS A 3 50.52 47.77 25.21
C LYS A 3 51.31 47.12 24.06
N PHE A 4 51.31 45.80 23.81
CA PHE A 4 50.20 44.88 23.53
C PHE A 4 50.62 43.45 23.95
N LEU A 5 49.99 42.81 24.93
CA LEU A 5 48.74 42.01 24.86
C LEU A 5 48.70 40.93 23.78
N ALA A 6 48.86 39.69 24.26
CA ALA A 6 48.39 38.46 23.64
C ALA A 6 46.89 38.53 23.32
N LEU A 7 46.49 37.99 22.16
CA LEU A 7 45.15 37.44 21.99
C LEU A 7 45.17 36.38 20.90
N ALA A 8 45.32 35.14 21.35
CA ALA A 8 44.94 33.95 20.60
C ALA A 8 43.43 33.72 20.79
N LEU A 9 42.83 33.03 19.81
CA LEU A 9 41.50 32.42 19.82
C LEU A 9 40.30 33.38 19.86
N LEU A 10 39.60 33.49 18.73
CA LEU A 10 38.34 32.76 18.48
C LEU A 10 37.84 33.13 17.08
N LEU A 11 38.16 32.27 16.12
CA LEU A 11 37.43 32.17 14.86
C LEU A 11 35.98 31.78 15.20
N ALA A 12 35.11 32.77 15.35
CA ALA A 12 33.68 32.57 15.24
C ALA A 12 33.35 32.34 13.76
N THR A 13 33.70 31.16 13.24
CA THR A 13 33.07 30.65 12.02
C THR A 13 31.62 30.37 12.35
N SER A 14 30.74 31.31 12.01
CA SER A 14 29.32 31.07 11.87
C SER A 14 29.13 29.89 10.91
N LEU A 15 28.88 28.70 11.44
CA LEU A 15 28.26 27.63 10.67
C LEU A 15 26.84 28.09 10.37
N ALA A 16 26.68 28.78 9.24
CA ALA A 16 25.40 28.75 8.55
C ALA A 16 25.14 27.29 8.20
N ALA A 17 24.18 26.67 8.88
CA ALA A 17 23.62 25.39 8.48
C ALA A 17 23.06 25.59 7.07
N ALA A 18 23.81 25.11 6.07
CA ALA A 18 23.26 24.95 4.74
C ALA A 18 22.18 23.87 4.83
N GLU A 19 20.90 24.28 4.82
CA GLU A 19 19.78 23.40 4.49
C GLU A 19 19.91 22.98 3.02
N GLY A 20 20.89 22.12 2.75
CA GLY A 20 21.00 21.41 1.49
C GLY A 20 19.97 20.30 1.49
N ILE A 21 19.10 20.28 0.49
CA ILE A 21 18.23 19.14 0.19
C ILE A 21 19.15 17.92 0.00
N THR A 22 19.27 17.07 1.02
CA THR A 22 20.04 15.83 0.91
C THR A 22 19.31 14.93 -0.07
N VAL A 23 19.85 14.77 -1.28
CA VAL A 23 19.30 13.83 -2.26
C VAL A 23 19.59 12.42 -1.75
N LEU A 24 18.56 11.71 -1.30
CA LEU A 24 18.71 10.31 -0.90
C LEU A 24 18.97 9.44 -2.13
N PRO A 25 19.94 8.51 -2.07
CA PRO A 25 20.21 7.60 -3.17
C PRO A 25 19.01 6.66 -3.37
N LYS A 26 18.49 6.62 -4.60
CA LYS A 26 17.40 5.75 -5.01
C LYS A 26 17.95 4.44 -5.55
N PHE A 27 17.22 3.34 -5.36
CA PHE A 27 17.53 2.11 -6.07
C PHE A 27 17.37 2.30 -7.60
N PRO A 28 18.37 1.90 -8.41
CA PRO A 28 18.27 1.98 -9.87
C PRO A 28 17.03 1.25 -10.39
N GLY A 29 16.35 1.87 -11.37
CA GLY A 29 15.16 1.29 -12.01
C GLY A 29 13.87 1.34 -11.20
N ARG A 30 13.86 1.95 -10.00
CA ARG A 30 12.66 2.08 -9.15
C ARG A 30 12.07 3.50 -9.21
N GLY A 31 11.89 4.06 -10.39
CA GLY A 31 11.20 5.36 -10.55
C GLY A 31 9.74 5.18 -10.94
N GLY A 32 8.86 6.04 -10.41
CA GLY A 32 7.44 6.05 -10.76
C GLY A 32 6.65 4.86 -10.22
N TYR A 33 5.49 4.59 -10.83
CA TYR A 33 4.56 3.57 -10.37
C TYR A 33 5.05 2.14 -10.68
N ALA A 34 4.96 1.25 -9.70
CA ALA A 34 5.43 -0.14 -9.76
C ALA A 34 4.27 -1.09 -10.06
N PHE A 35 3.79 -1.05 -11.31
CA PHE A 35 2.65 -1.87 -11.76
C PHE A 35 2.89 -3.39 -11.65
N ASP A 36 4.15 -3.81 -11.65
CA ASP A 36 4.58 -5.20 -11.44
C ASP A 36 4.52 -5.64 -9.96
N LYS A 37 4.31 -4.70 -9.02
CA LYS A 37 4.30 -4.94 -7.58
C LYS A 37 3.00 -4.44 -6.96
N PRO A 38 1.90 -5.23 -7.02
CA PRO A 38 0.57 -4.80 -6.56
C PRO A 38 0.55 -4.21 -5.14
N ARG A 39 1.33 -4.80 -4.21
CA ARG A 39 1.45 -4.27 -2.84
C ARG A 39 2.10 -2.89 -2.79
N ILE A 40 3.15 -2.67 -3.57
CA ILE A 40 3.79 -1.35 -3.65
C ILE A 40 2.86 -0.36 -4.35
N LEU A 41 2.26 -0.75 -5.48
CA LEU A 41 1.31 0.07 -6.22
C LEU A 41 0.17 0.60 -5.34
N LEU A 42 -0.34 -0.23 -4.42
CA LEU A 42 -1.33 0.20 -3.43
C LEU A 42 -0.79 1.32 -2.53
N GLN A 43 0.41 1.17 -1.98
CA GLN A 43 1.02 2.23 -1.16
C GLN A 43 1.25 3.51 -1.96
N GLN A 44 1.66 3.39 -3.23
CA GLN A 44 1.86 4.53 -4.14
C GLN A 44 0.55 5.27 -4.41
N ARG A 45 -0.57 4.56 -4.58
CA ARG A 45 -1.91 5.16 -4.75
C ARG A 45 -2.35 5.89 -3.48
N LEU A 46 -2.18 5.28 -2.31
CA LEU A 46 -2.54 5.88 -1.02
C LEU A 46 -1.75 7.16 -0.79
N PHE A 47 -0.42 7.08 -0.92
CA PHE A 47 0.45 8.23 -0.77
C PHE A 47 0.13 9.32 -1.78
N GLY A 48 -0.17 8.97 -3.04
CA GLY A 48 -0.55 9.94 -4.06
C GLY A 48 -1.84 10.70 -3.72
N LEU A 49 -2.86 10.01 -3.20
CA LEU A 49 -4.08 10.65 -2.72
C LEU A 49 -3.81 11.57 -1.52
N TYR A 50 -3.04 11.09 -0.54
CA TYR A 50 -2.61 11.88 0.60
C TYR A 50 -1.86 13.16 0.18
N HIS A 51 -0.90 13.02 -0.73
CA HIS A 51 -0.11 14.11 -1.25
C HIS A 51 -0.98 15.13 -1.98
N GLY A 52 -1.88 14.69 -2.86
CA GLY A 52 -2.81 15.58 -3.57
C GLY A 52 -3.73 16.36 -2.62
N VAL A 53 -4.28 15.71 -1.59
CA VAL A 53 -5.09 16.39 -0.56
C VAL A 53 -4.24 17.40 0.23
N SER A 54 -3.00 17.06 0.56
CA SER A 54 -2.07 17.95 1.27
C SER A 54 -1.74 19.20 0.45
N LEU A 55 -1.52 19.04 -0.85
CA LEU A 55 -1.28 20.16 -1.77
C LEU A 55 -2.50 21.09 -1.87
N LEU A 56 -3.71 20.52 -1.99
CA LEU A 56 -4.94 21.31 -2.05
C LEU A 56 -5.21 22.04 -0.72
N ALA A 57 -5.07 21.35 0.41
CA ALA A 57 -5.23 21.98 1.72
C ALA A 57 -4.22 23.13 1.93
N GLY A 58 -2.98 22.96 1.49
CA GLY A 58 -1.96 24.01 1.53
C GLY A 58 -2.29 25.20 0.62
N ALA A 59 -2.92 24.98 -0.53
CA ALA A 59 -3.37 26.07 -1.40
C ALA A 59 -4.64 26.78 -0.88
N CYS A 60 -5.36 26.16 0.04
CA CYS A 60 -6.54 26.71 0.71
C CYS A 60 -6.23 27.30 2.10
N ASP A 61 -4.97 27.57 2.42
CA ASP A 61 -4.46 27.90 3.76
C ASP A 61 -5.16 29.08 4.48
N ARG A 62 -5.80 29.98 3.72
CA ARG A 62 -6.57 31.12 4.26
C ARG A 62 -7.95 30.76 4.79
N ASP A 63 -8.43 29.55 4.53
CA ASP A 63 -9.74 29.06 5.00
C ASP A 63 -9.57 28.18 6.24
N GLU A 64 -10.01 28.70 7.39
CA GLU A 64 -9.90 28.00 8.68
C GLU A 64 -10.73 26.70 8.72
N ALA A 65 -11.90 26.68 8.10
CA ALA A 65 -12.75 25.50 8.05
C ALA A 65 -12.10 24.37 7.23
N VAL A 66 -11.44 24.73 6.12
CA VAL A 66 -10.62 23.81 5.34
C VAL A 66 -9.44 23.29 6.17
N GLY A 67 -8.70 24.18 6.83
CA GLY A 67 -7.58 23.80 7.68
C GLY A 67 -7.98 22.83 8.80
N ALA A 68 -9.10 23.08 9.47
CA ALA A 68 -9.63 22.21 10.52
C ALA A 68 -10.08 20.85 9.97
N ALA A 69 -10.78 20.82 8.83
CA ALA A 69 -11.21 19.57 8.20
C ALA A 69 -10.03 18.73 7.75
N TYR A 70 -9.00 19.35 7.14
CA TYR A 70 -7.79 18.66 6.73
C TYR A 70 -7.03 18.07 7.91
N ARG A 71 -6.83 18.80 9.01
CA ARG A 71 -6.16 18.27 10.21
C ARG A 71 -6.89 17.05 10.76
N ARG A 72 -8.20 17.16 10.99
CA ARG A 72 -9.03 16.04 11.47
C ARG A 72 -8.94 14.82 10.54
N TRP A 73 -9.02 15.05 9.24
CA TRP A 73 -8.88 13.99 8.25
C TRP A 73 -7.49 13.34 8.30
N ARG A 74 -6.42 14.14 8.28
CA ARG A 74 -5.03 13.67 8.33
C ARG A 74 -4.77 12.83 9.58
N ASP A 75 -5.27 13.27 10.74
CA ASP A 75 -5.11 12.56 12.00
C ASP A 75 -5.82 11.20 11.96
N ALA A 76 -7.04 11.15 11.42
CA ALA A 76 -7.77 9.90 11.22
C ALA A 76 -7.08 8.94 10.22
N GLN A 77 -6.29 9.47 9.28
CA GLN A 77 -5.53 8.68 8.29
C GLN A 77 -4.09 8.37 8.72
N GLY A 78 -3.65 8.83 9.90
CA GLY A 78 -2.24 8.90 10.28
C GLY A 78 -1.49 7.57 10.18
N GLU A 79 -2.06 6.48 10.70
CA GLU A 79 -1.45 5.15 10.65
C GLU A 79 -1.26 4.65 9.21
N ALA A 80 -2.28 4.81 8.36
CA ALA A 80 -2.24 4.36 6.97
C ALA A 80 -1.21 5.17 6.15
N ILE A 81 -1.13 6.48 6.38
CA ILE A 81 -0.12 7.35 5.76
C ILE A 81 1.28 6.94 6.23
N ALA A 82 1.48 6.69 7.53
CA ALA A 82 2.76 6.27 8.08
C ALA A 82 3.22 4.91 7.51
N ALA A 83 2.31 3.94 7.41
CA ALA A 83 2.60 2.64 6.80
C ALA A 83 3.00 2.79 5.32
N ALA A 84 2.26 3.59 4.55
CA ALA A 84 2.59 3.84 3.14
C ALA A 84 3.95 4.52 2.99
N ARG A 85 4.24 5.56 3.79
CA ARG A 85 5.56 6.22 3.78
C ARG A 85 6.70 5.25 4.07
N ASN A 86 6.53 4.39 5.08
CA ASN A 86 7.56 3.44 5.46
C ASN A 86 7.81 2.40 4.36
N ASP A 87 6.74 1.80 3.83
CA ASP A 87 6.84 0.80 2.75
C ASP A 87 7.44 1.41 1.47
N LEU A 88 7.03 2.62 1.10
CA LEU A 88 7.58 3.34 -0.06
C LEU A 88 9.02 3.79 0.18
N GLY A 89 9.35 4.24 1.39
CA GLY A 89 10.71 4.58 1.79
C GLY A 89 11.66 3.40 1.59
N ARG A 90 11.28 2.21 2.09
CA ARG A 90 12.04 0.97 1.89
C ARG A 90 12.14 0.60 0.41
N TYR A 91 11.04 0.75 -0.34
CA TYR A 91 11.02 0.40 -1.75
C TYR A 91 11.96 1.27 -2.59
N TYR A 92 11.92 2.60 -2.41
CA TYR A 92 12.67 3.55 -3.23
C TYR A 92 14.10 3.78 -2.74
N PHE A 93 14.31 3.84 -1.43
CA PHE A 93 15.56 4.31 -0.82
C PHE A 93 16.29 3.25 0.03
N GLY A 94 15.70 2.07 0.22
CA GLY A 94 16.34 0.95 0.91
C GLY A 94 16.74 1.29 2.34
N ARG A 95 18.05 1.27 2.63
CA ARG A 95 18.57 1.56 3.97
C ARG A 95 18.28 2.98 4.46
N PHE A 96 18.01 3.92 3.55
CA PHE A 96 17.69 5.31 3.87
C PHE A 96 16.17 5.54 4.02
N ALA A 97 15.37 4.47 4.12
CA ALA A 97 13.92 4.56 4.21
C ALA A 97 13.42 5.49 5.33
N ALA A 98 14.07 5.46 6.48
CA ALA A 98 13.67 6.24 7.65
C ALA A 98 13.95 7.75 7.48
N GLU A 99 14.84 8.12 6.56
CA GLU A 99 15.22 9.50 6.26
C GLU A 99 14.35 10.11 5.15
N ALA A 100 13.56 9.28 4.46
CA ALA A 100 12.77 9.71 3.32
C ALA A 100 11.63 10.66 3.73
N THR A 101 11.73 11.90 3.25
CA THR A 101 10.68 12.92 3.39
C THR A 101 9.56 12.71 2.38
N ASP A 102 8.40 13.32 2.64
CA ASP A 102 7.27 13.33 1.70
C ASP A 102 7.64 13.89 0.33
N SER A 103 8.41 14.98 0.30
CA SER A 103 8.83 15.59 -0.96
C SER A 103 9.69 14.62 -1.78
N GLN A 104 10.60 13.89 -1.14
CA GLN A 104 11.43 12.88 -1.81
C GLN A 104 10.60 11.68 -2.29
N LEU A 105 9.62 11.24 -1.51
CA LEU A 105 8.68 10.18 -1.92
C LEU A 105 7.82 10.62 -3.11
N ALA A 106 7.27 11.83 -3.06
CA ALA A 106 6.52 12.44 -4.16
C ALA A 106 7.40 12.56 -5.42
N GLN A 107 8.65 12.98 -5.28
CA GLN A 107 9.60 13.05 -6.39
C GLN A 107 9.95 11.66 -6.95
N ALA A 108 10.13 10.64 -6.10
CA ALA A 108 10.37 9.26 -6.55
C ALA A 108 9.18 8.69 -7.35
N LEU A 109 7.96 9.11 -7.00
CA LEU A 109 6.72 8.79 -7.71
C LEU A 109 6.49 9.63 -8.98
N GLY A 110 7.25 10.70 -9.21
CA GLY A 110 6.99 11.64 -10.30
C GLY A 110 5.79 12.55 -10.06
N LEU A 111 5.39 12.77 -8.79
CA LEU A 111 4.30 13.67 -8.43
C LEU A 111 4.78 15.12 -8.39
N LYS A 112 3.88 16.03 -8.76
CA LYS A 112 4.11 17.48 -8.63
C LYS A 112 4.32 17.86 -7.17
N GLN A 113 5.18 18.84 -6.91
CA GLN A 113 5.48 19.32 -5.56
C GLN A 113 4.59 20.48 -5.12
N THR A 114 3.91 21.12 -6.07
CA THR A 114 3.00 22.24 -5.87
C THR A 114 1.79 22.08 -6.79
N LEU A 115 0.67 22.73 -6.46
CA LEU A 115 -0.41 22.90 -7.43
C LEU A 115 0.03 23.93 -8.48
N ASP A 116 -0.15 23.61 -9.76
CA ASP A 116 0.19 24.52 -10.84
C ASP A 116 -0.70 25.77 -10.78
N ALA A 117 -0.12 26.91 -11.18
CA ALA A 117 -0.85 28.16 -11.36
C ALA A 117 -1.96 28.09 -12.45
N THR A 118 -2.06 26.97 -13.17
CA THR A 118 -3.13 26.71 -14.15
C THR A 118 -4.47 26.41 -13.51
N LEU A 119 -4.51 25.99 -12.23
CA LEU A 119 -5.75 26.02 -11.45
C LEU A 119 -6.12 27.49 -11.26
N GLY A 120 -7.03 27.99 -12.09
CA GLY A 120 -7.50 29.36 -12.01
C GLY A 120 -8.06 29.66 -10.63
N LYS A 121 -7.96 30.91 -10.17
CA LYS A 121 -8.51 31.34 -8.87
C LYS A 121 -9.96 30.88 -8.62
N PRO A 122 -10.88 30.88 -9.62
CA PRO A 122 -12.24 30.37 -9.42
C PRO A 122 -12.30 28.86 -9.14
N GLU A 123 -11.53 28.05 -9.86
CA GLU A 123 -11.49 26.60 -9.69
C GLU A 123 -10.90 26.21 -8.33
N LEU A 124 -9.81 26.88 -7.93
CA LEU A 124 -9.23 26.69 -6.60
C LEU A 124 -10.22 27.10 -5.51
N GLY A 125 -10.92 28.22 -5.66
CA GLY A 125 -11.94 28.67 -4.72
C GLY A 125 -13.07 27.64 -4.54
N ALA A 126 -13.59 27.09 -5.63
CA ALA A 126 -14.61 26.04 -5.59
C ALA A 126 -14.10 24.73 -4.95
N ALA A 127 -12.86 24.36 -5.24
CA ALA A 127 -12.22 23.20 -4.62
C ALA A 127 -12.04 23.39 -3.11
N CYS A 128 -11.59 24.57 -2.66
CA CYS A 128 -11.46 24.90 -1.24
C CYS A 128 -12.82 24.85 -0.52
N ALA A 129 -13.85 25.48 -1.11
CA ALA A 129 -15.19 25.52 -0.51
C ALA A 129 -15.81 24.13 -0.29
N THR A 130 -15.52 23.16 -1.16
CA THR A 130 -16.09 21.81 -1.10
C THR A 130 -15.19 20.79 -0.41
N LEU A 131 -13.93 21.14 -0.12
CA LEU A 131 -12.95 20.22 0.48
C LEU A 131 -13.42 19.62 1.82
N PRO A 132 -14.01 20.38 2.78
CA PRO A 132 -14.45 19.80 4.04
C PRO A 132 -15.49 18.69 3.88
N GLU A 133 -16.48 18.89 3.01
CA GLU A 133 -17.50 17.88 2.71
C GLU A 133 -16.89 16.70 1.96
N ALA A 134 -15.97 16.98 1.03
CA ALA A 134 -15.28 15.93 0.28
C ALA A 134 -14.51 15.00 1.23
N LEU A 135 -13.72 15.51 2.16
CA LEU A 135 -12.91 14.71 3.09
C LEU A 135 -13.73 13.82 4.04
N ALA A 136 -15.02 14.11 4.22
CA ALA A 136 -15.93 13.25 4.99
C ALA A 136 -16.45 12.03 4.19
N LYS A 137 -16.24 11.99 2.86
CA LYS A 137 -16.76 10.91 2.01
C LYS A 137 -15.90 9.64 2.13
N PRO A 138 -16.49 8.43 2.01
CA PRO A 138 -15.75 7.17 2.08
C PRO A 138 -14.56 7.06 1.12
N ARG A 139 -14.60 7.76 -0.01
CA ARG A 139 -13.49 7.79 -0.98
C ARG A 139 -12.20 8.44 -0.45
N TYR A 140 -12.25 9.16 0.67
CA TYR A 140 -11.07 9.70 1.35
C TYR A 140 -10.78 9.01 2.69
N ASP A 141 -11.53 7.97 3.06
CA ASP A 141 -11.14 7.04 4.13
C ASP A 141 -10.06 6.10 3.61
N LEU A 142 -8.81 6.58 3.61
CA LEU A 142 -7.65 5.85 3.09
C LEU A 142 -7.35 4.61 3.93
N ALA A 143 -7.47 4.72 5.25
CA ALA A 143 -7.27 3.60 6.18
C ALA A 143 -8.29 2.49 5.92
N GLY A 144 -9.56 2.83 5.79
CA GLY A 144 -10.62 1.88 5.46
C GLY A 144 -10.40 1.22 4.09
N GLN A 145 -10.06 2.00 3.06
CA GLN A 145 -9.78 1.46 1.72
C GLN A 145 -8.60 0.51 1.70
N PHE A 146 -7.51 0.85 2.38
CA PHE A 146 -6.32 0.00 2.45
C PHE A 146 -6.62 -1.31 3.16
N ARG A 147 -7.31 -1.25 4.32
CA ARG A 147 -7.74 -2.44 5.05
C ARG A 147 -8.58 -3.35 4.16
N LEU A 148 -9.55 -2.80 3.44
CA LEU A 148 -10.38 -3.58 2.52
C LEU A 148 -9.56 -4.26 1.42
N GLN A 149 -8.57 -3.57 0.85
CA GLN A 149 -7.74 -4.13 -0.21
C GLN A 149 -6.81 -5.25 0.29
N VAL A 150 -6.28 -5.12 1.51
CA VAL A 150 -5.52 -6.20 2.16
C VAL A 150 -6.41 -7.43 2.34
N LEU A 151 -7.63 -7.24 2.87
CA LEU A 151 -8.58 -8.34 3.07
C LEU A 151 -9.03 -8.98 1.75
N LEU A 152 -9.29 -8.19 0.71
CA LEU A 152 -9.58 -8.71 -0.63
C LEU A 152 -8.41 -9.51 -1.21
N THR A 153 -7.18 -9.02 -1.04
CA THR A 153 -5.98 -9.74 -1.48
C THR A 153 -5.87 -11.08 -0.78
N ARG A 154 -6.10 -11.11 0.54
CA ARG A 154 -6.13 -12.32 1.35
C ARG A 154 -7.14 -13.34 0.83
N LEU A 155 -8.39 -12.91 0.64
CA LEU A 155 -9.46 -13.77 0.14
C LEU A 155 -9.15 -14.30 -1.27
N SER A 156 -8.64 -13.44 -2.16
CA SER A 156 -8.29 -13.83 -3.53
C SER A 156 -7.09 -14.79 -3.59
N THR A 157 -6.12 -14.64 -2.69
CA THR A 157 -4.96 -15.53 -2.58
C THR A 157 -5.39 -16.90 -2.06
N ALA A 158 -6.25 -16.93 -1.03
CA ALA A 158 -6.85 -18.16 -0.54
C ALA A 158 -7.65 -18.90 -1.63
N ALA A 159 -8.50 -18.18 -2.37
CA ALA A 159 -9.19 -18.72 -3.54
C ALA A 159 -8.21 -19.23 -4.61
N GLY A 160 -7.10 -18.53 -4.84
CA GLY A 160 -6.06 -18.99 -5.75
C GLY A 160 -5.42 -20.31 -5.31
N THR A 161 -5.10 -20.46 -4.03
CA THR A 161 -4.58 -21.71 -3.45
C THR A 161 -5.55 -22.86 -3.68
N GLU A 162 -6.84 -22.67 -3.39
CA GLU A 162 -7.87 -23.69 -3.61
C GLU A 162 -8.01 -24.07 -5.09
N GLY A 163 -7.99 -23.08 -6.00
CA GLY A 163 -8.02 -23.34 -7.45
C GLY A 163 -6.82 -24.14 -7.94
N ARG A 164 -5.62 -23.85 -7.39
CA ARG A 164 -4.39 -24.58 -7.70
C ARG A 164 -4.46 -26.02 -7.20
N VAL A 165 -4.93 -26.25 -5.98
CA VAL A 165 -5.16 -27.59 -5.44
C VAL A 165 -6.16 -28.37 -6.29
N ALA A 166 -7.27 -27.75 -6.70
CA ALA A 166 -8.27 -28.38 -7.57
C ALA A 166 -7.67 -28.83 -8.91
N TYR A 167 -6.79 -28.03 -9.50
CA TYR A 167 -6.06 -28.41 -10.71
C TYR A 167 -5.14 -29.62 -10.48
N CYS A 168 -4.35 -29.59 -9.40
CA CYS A 168 -3.34 -30.61 -9.11
C CYS A 168 -3.97 -31.94 -8.70
N ARG A 169 -5.04 -31.91 -7.91
CA ARG A 169 -5.80 -33.10 -7.50
C ARG A 169 -6.21 -33.98 -8.69
N ARG A 170 -6.62 -33.37 -9.82
CA ARG A 170 -7.03 -34.11 -11.02
C ARG A 170 -5.89 -34.79 -11.78
N ARG A 171 -4.64 -34.53 -11.41
CA ARG A 171 -3.42 -35.01 -12.10
C ARG A 171 -2.52 -35.87 -11.23
N LEU A 172 -2.76 -35.88 -9.92
CA LEU A 172 -2.05 -36.73 -8.98
C LEU A 172 -2.72 -38.12 -8.92
N ASP A 173 -1.94 -39.13 -8.56
CA ASP A 173 -2.48 -40.46 -8.26
C ASP A 173 -3.32 -40.46 -6.98
N GLY A 174 -4.00 -41.57 -6.70
CA GLY A 174 -4.94 -41.65 -5.57
C GLY A 174 -4.31 -41.40 -4.21
N ALA A 175 -3.03 -41.74 -3.98
CA ALA A 175 -2.38 -41.52 -2.70
C ALA A 175 -1.94 -40.05 -2.56
N ALA A 176 -1.26 -39.51 -3.58
CA ALA A 176 -0.81 -38.13 -3.61
C ALA A 176 -1.98 -37.13 -3.62
N ALA A 177 -3.08 -37.45 -4.33
CA ALA A 177 -4.28 -36.63 -4.32
C ALA A 177 -4.93 -36.57 -2.93
N ARG A 178 -4.98 -37.69 -2.20
CA ARG A 178 -5.48 -37.73 -0.81
C ARG A 178 -4.60 -36.93 0.15
N SER A 179 -3.28 -37.04 0.02
CA SER A 179 -2.34 -36.25 0.83
C SER A 179 -2.55 -34.75 0.60
N LEU A 180 -2.69 -34.34 -0.66
CA LEU A 180 -2.94 -32.94 -1.02
C LEU A 180 -4.30 -32.44 -0.48
N ASP A 181 -5.36 -33.25 -0.56
CA ASP A 181 -6.67 -32.92 0.01
C ASP A 181 -6.59 -32.74 1.53
N GLN A 182 -5.85 -33.62 2.24
CA GLN A 182 -5.63 -33.50 3.68
C GLN A 182 -4.85 -32.24 4.06
N ALA A 183 -3.78 -31.93 3.33
CA ALA A 183 -3.00 -30.72 3.53
C ALA A 183 -3.86 -29.46 3.33
N LEU A 184 -4.71 -29.43 2.29
CA LEU A 184 -5.65 -28.32 2.08
C LEU A 184 -6.67 -28.20 3.22
N GLN A 185 -7.23 -29.31 3.70
CA GLN A 185 -8.20 -29.29 4.80
C GLN A 185 -7.59 -28.73 6.08
N GLN A 186 -6.36 -29.15 6.41
CA GLN A 186 -5.64 -28.62 7.56
C GLN A 186 -5.38 -27.11 7.41
N TRP A 187 -4.86 -26.70 6.25
CA TRP A 187 -4.63 -25.29 5.93
C TRP A 187 -5.90 -24.44 6.04
N GLN A 188 -7.04 -24.94 5.54
CA GLN A 188 -8.33 -24.25 5.65
C GLN A 188 -8.80 -24.13 7.10
N ALA A 189 -8.63 -25.17 7.91
CA ALA A 189 -8.99 -25.15 9.32
C ALA A 189 -8.15 -24.14 10.11
N GLU A 190 -6.84 -24.10 9.86
CA GLU A 190 -5.90 -23.16 10.50
C GLU A 190 -6.24 -21.69 10.16
N HIS A 191 -6.72 -21.42 8.94
CA HIS A 191 -7.00 -20.06 8.49
C HIS A 191 -8.48 -19.67 8.49
N LEU A 192 -9.39 -20.54 8.94
CA LEU A 192 -10.83 -20.34 8.86
C LEU A 192 -11.29 -19.05 9.53
N ALA A 193 -10.80 -18.77 10.75
CA ALA A 193 -11.18 -17.59 11.51
C ALA A 193 -10.80 -16.30 10.77
N GLY A 194 -9.55 -16.19 10.32
CA GLY A 194 -9.06 -15.00 9.63
C GLY A 194 -9.70 -14.77 8.26
N LEU A 195 -10.02 -15.85 7.52
CA LEU A 195 -10.76 -15.75 6.26
C LEU A 195 -12.22 -15.37 6.48
N THR A 196 -12.85 -15.84 7.56
CA THR A 196 -14.22 -15.47 7.93
C THR A 196 -14.31 -14.00 8.32
N GLU A 197 -13.39 -13.52 9.16
CA GLU A 197 -13.28 -12.10 9.50
C GLU A 197 -13.10 -11.23 8.25
N ALA A 198 -12.22 -11.66 7.33
CA ALA A 198 -11.99 -10.95 6.08
C ALA A 198 -13.25 -10.84 5.20
N ARG A 199 -14.03 -11.93 5.07
CA ARG A 199 -15.31 -11.89 4.33
C ARG A 199 -16.30 -10.92 4.96
N THR A 200 -16.52 -11.05 6.27
CA THR A 200 -17.45 -10.20 7.03
C THR A 200 -17.11 -8.71 6.89
N ALA A 201 -15.83 -8.36 6.89
CA ALA A 201 -15.38 -6.99 6.74
C ALA A 201 -15.49 -6.44 5.31
N VAL A 202 -15.29 -7.29 4.29
CA VAL A 202 -15.33 -6.88 2.87
C VAL A 202 -16.75 -6.80 2.32
N GLU A 203 -17.64 -7.70 2.74
CA GLU A 203 -18.96 -7.90 2.13
C GLU A 203 -19.86 -6.64 2.12
N PRO A 204 -19.96 -5.82 3.19
CA PRO A 204 -20.77 -4.60 3.14
C PRO A 204 -20.29 -3.63 2.06
N ARG A 205 -18.96 -3.44 1.96
CA ARG A 205 -18.33 -2.52 1.02
C ARG A 205 -18.40 -3.02 -0.42
N TRP A 206 -18.33 -4.33 -0.60
CA TRP A 206 -18.55 -4.98 -1.89
C TRP A 206 -19.96 -4.71 -2.43
N ARG A 207 -20.98 -4.79 -1.56
CA ARG A 207 -22.38 -4.46 -1.91
C ARG A 207 -22.58 -2.97 -2.19
N GLU A 208 -22.03 -2.10 -1.34
CA GLU A 208 -22.07 -0.64 -1.53
C GLU A 208 -21.43 -0.20 -2.86
N ALA A 209 -20.38 -0.89 -3.30
CA ALA A 209 -19.71 -0.60 -4.56
C ALA A 209 -20.56 -0.95 -5.80
N GLY A 210 -21.72 -1.60 -5.63
CA GLY A 210 -22.62 -1.93 -6.73
C GLY A 210 -22.00 -2.87 -7.77
N LEU A 211 -21.07 -3.73 -7.36
CA LEU A 211 -20.41 -4.67 -8.26
C LEU A 211 -21.42 -5.71 -8.77
N ASP A 212 -21.38 -6.01 -10.07
CA ASP A 212 -22.37 -6.85 -10.78
C ASP A 212 -22.50 -8.29 -10.24
N ARG A 213 -21.60 -8.72 -9.36
CA ARG A 213 -21.54 -10.09 -8.84
C ARG A 213 -21.31 -10.10 -7.34
N PRO A 214 -21.96 -11.01 -6.59
CA PRO A 214 -21.63 -11.29 -5.19
C PRO A 214 -20.14 -11.59 -4.98
N LEU A 215 -19.63 -11.28 -3.79
CA LEU A 215 -18.22 -11.53 -3.43
C LEU A 215 -17.85 -13.01 -3.66
N GLU A 216 -18.70 -13.93 -3.25
CA GLU A 216 -18.45 -15.37 -3.40
C GLU A 216 -18.41 -15.81 -4.87
N ASP A 217 -19.24 -15.23 -5.74
CA ASP A 217 -19.20 -15.51 -7.18
C ASP A 217 -17.89 -15.00 -7.81
N TRP A 218 -17.41 -13.85 -7.35
CA TRP A 218 -16.11 -13.33 -7.76
C TRP A 218 -14.96 -14.22 -7.28
N LEU A 219 -14.97 -14.64 -6.00
CA LEU A 219 -13.97 -15.56 -5.45
C LEU A 219 -13.98 -16.91 -6.19
N GLN A 220 -15.16 -17.42 -6.54
CA GLN A 220 -15.28 -18.62 -7.37
C GLN A 220 -14.70 -18.39 -8.77
N GLY A 221 -14.88 -17.20 -9.34
CA GLY A 221 -14.21 -16.77 -10.56
C GLY A 221 -12.69 -16.82 -10.44
N VAL A 222 -12.12 -16.33 -9.33
CA VAL A 222 -10.68 -16.39 -9.03
C VAL A 222 -10.19 -17.84 -8.97
N ARG A 223 -10.88 -18.72 -8.20
CA ARG A 223 -10.55 -20.16 -8.12
C ARG A 223 -10.45 -20.78 -9.52
N LYS A 224 -11.49 -20.61 -10.33
CA LYS A 224 -11.55 -21.13 -11.71
C LYS A 224 -10.50 -20.52 -12.63
N ALA A 225 -10.14 -19.25 -12.46
CA ALA A 225 -9.10 -18.61 -13.25
C ALA A 225 -7.72 -19.21 -12.92
N VAL A 226 -7.39 -19.34 -11.63
CA VAL A 226 -6.13 -19.95 -11.20
C VAL A 226 -6.03 -21.41 -11.62
N GLU A 227 -7.10 -22.17 -11.41
CA GLU A 227 -7.20 -23.57 -11.84
C GLU A 227 -6.92 -23.75 -13.34
N ARG A 228 -7.42 -22.85 -14.20
CA ARG A 228 -7.16 -22.89 -15.65
C ARG A 228 -5.74 -22.48 -16.03
N SER A 229 -5.12 -21.61 -15.23
CA SER A 229 -3.78 -21.07 -15.51
C SER A 229 -2.63 -21.86 -14.88
N THR A 230 -2.95 -22.75 -13.93
CA THR A 230 -1.95 -23.56 -13.24
C THR A 230 -1.30 -24.55 -14.19
N LEU A 231 0.02 -24.69 -14.09
CA LEU A 231 0.83 -25.61 -14.88
C LEU A 231 1.13 -26.88 -14.08
N ALA A 232 1.33 -28.00 -14.78
CA ALA A 232 1.62 -29.29 -14.14
C ALA A 232 2.85 -29.25 -13.21
N LYS A 233 3.90 -28.51 -13.58
CA LYS A 233 5.10 -28.34 -12.75
C LYS A 233 4.82 -27.68 -11.40
N GLU A 234 3.76 -26.89 -11.29
CA GLU A 234 3.40 -26.20 -10.05
C GLU A 234 2.67 -27.11 -9.05
N CYS A 235 2.39 -28.36 -9.42
CA CYS A 235 1.88 -29.36 -8.48
C CYS A 235 2.98 -29.96 -7.61
N ALA A 236 4.23 -29.93 -8.06
CA ALA A 236 5.36 -30.37 -7.28
C ALA A 236 5.54 -29.45 -6.07
N GLY A 237 5.60 -30.03 -4.87
CA GLY A 237 5.83 -29.30 -3.62
C GLY A 237 4.64 -28.49 -3.09
N LEU A 238 3.48 -28.49 -3.77
CA LEU A 238 2.29 -27.77 -3.29
C LEU A 238 1.78 -28.30 -1.95
N GLU A 239 1.72 -29.62 -1.80
CA GLU A 239 1.36 -30.29 -0.55
C GLU A 239 2.32 -29.90 0.58
N ALA A 240 3.63 -30.05 0.34
CA ALA A 240 4.65 -29.72 1.33
C ALA A 240 4.57 -28.24 1.73
N TRP A 241 4.35 -27.34 0.76
CA TRP A 241 4.18 -25.91 1.03
C TRP A 241 2.95 -25.63 1.90
N LEU A 242 1.79 -26.26 1.65
CA LEU A 242 0.58 -26.06 2.46
C LEU A 242 0.79 -26.36 3.95
N ALA A 243 1.75 -27.21 4.29
CA ALA A 243 2.12 -27.55 5.66
C ALA A 243 3.15 -26.59 6.29
N THR A 244 3.57 -25.54 5.57
CA THR A 244 4.57 -24.57 6.05
C THR A 244 3.94 -23.29 6.57
N PRO A 245 4.59 -22.58 7.51
CA PRO A 245 4.16 -21.24 7.93
C PRO A 245 4.09 -20.22 6.78
N GLU A 246 4.85 -20.44 5.70
CA GLU A 246 4.84 -19.61 4.50
C GLU A 246 3.56 -19.77 3.67
N ALA A 247 2.78 -20.84 3.88
CA ALA A 247 1.45 -20.98 3.30
C ALA A 247 0.43 -20.09 4.02
N HIS A 248 0.72 -18.80 4.17
CA HIS A 248 -0.24 -17.86 4.72
C HIS A 248 -1.18 -17.35 3.62
N PRO A 249 -2.48 -17.09 3.90
CA PRO A 249 -3.41 -16.46 2.95
C PRO A 249 -2.98 -15.08 2.42
N ASP A 250 -1.92 -14.48 2.96
CA ASP A 250 -1.33 -13.22 2.46
C ASP A 250 -0.13 -13.46 1.52
N GLN A 251 0.22 -14.73 1.26
CA GLN A 251 1.35 -15.16 0.46
C GLN A 251 0.89 -16.16 -0.61
N ALA A 252 1.05 -15.79 -1.87
CA ALA A 252 0.78 -16.71 -2.97
C ALA A 252 1.86 -17.80 -3.04
N PHE A 253 1.44 -19.04 -3.32
CA PHE A 253 2.36 -20.12 -3.65
C PHE A 253 3.26 -19.72 -4.83
N LYS A 254 4.56 -19.98 -4.67
CA LYS A 254 5.56 -19.83 -5.72
C LYS A 254 6.21 -21.18 -5.92
N ALA A 255 5.99 -21.79 -7.08
CA ALA A 255 6.73 -22.98 -7.45
C ALA A 255 8.23 -22.67 -7.44
N LEU A 256 9.02 -23.58 -6.88
CA LEU A 256 10.47 -23.50 -6.97
C LEU A 256 10.87 -23.61 -8.46
N PRO A 257 11.88 -22.83 -8.90
CA PRO A 257 12.34 -22.82 -10.29
C PRO A 257 12.83 -24.20 -10.76
#